data_AF-A0A7Y3KIE8-F1
#
_entry.id   AF-A0A7Y3KIE8-F1
#
_cell.length_a   1.000
_cell.length_b   1.000
_cell.length_c   1.000
_cell.angle_alpha   90.00
_cell.angle_beta   90.00
_cell.angle_gamma   90.00
#
_symmetry.space_group_name_H-M   'P 1'
#
loop_
_entity.id
_entity.type
_entity.pdbx_description
1 polymer ?
#
loop_
_entity_poly.entity_id
_entity_poly.type
_entity_poly.pdbx_seq_one_letter_code
_entity_poly.pdbx_strand_id
1 'polypeptide(L)'
;MQFRKTYLTLDETGYFPKTLLEYIKGEPALAPFYEYHPDIKEFKKAIEGRKNAGMNRQLLADVLMERYKANAPDTTEAVKKNIESIASPDCFTVTTGHQLCLFTGPLFFIYKIITTINAAKRLREEYPNYHFVPVYWMASEDHDFAEINHAYLFGRKLEWASAEKTGGPVGNIPVSSLKSLLDELFAIMGSSPAATELRNIITQAYCNHATLSEAVFYLVDRLFGEYGLVIVDAANTRLKREFLPVICDELENQNSCKLVEQTNT
;
A
#
# COMPACT_ATOMS: atom_id res chain seq x y z
N MET A 1 3.25 11.60 36.00
CA MET A 1 2.00 10.81 35.88
C MET A 1 2.40 9.40 35.46
N GLN A 2 2.19 8.40 36.32
CA GLN A 2 2.59 7.02 36.03
C GLN A 2 1.40 6.33 35.35
N PHE A 3 1.49 6.09 34.04
CA PHE A 3 0.43 5.41 33.32
C PHE A 3 0.47 3.91 33.65
N ARG A 4 -0.68 3.37 34.06
CA ARG A 4 -0.88 1.93 34.20
C ARG A 4 -1.41 1.42 32.87
N LYS A 5 -0.72 0.46 32.25
CA LYS A 5 -1.16 -0.20 31.02
C LYS A 5 -1.61 -1.62 31.33
N THR A 6 -2.70 -2.03 30.70
CA THR A 6 -3.18 -3.41 30.66
C THR A 6 -3.15 -3.85 29.21
N TYR A 7 -2.64 -5.05 28.95
CA TYR A 7 -2.66 -5.65 27.62
C TYR A 7 -3.84 -6.60 27.56
N LEU A 8 -4.60 -6.51 26.46
CA LEU A 8 -5.61 -7.49 26.10
C LEU A 8 -5.07 -8.32 24.95
N THR A 9 -5.37 -9.62 24.95
CA THR A 9 -5.17 -10.45 23.77
C THR A 9 -6.17 -10.05 22.67
N LEU A 10 -5.91 -10.44 21.42
CA LEU A 10 -6.81 -10.10 20.30
C LEU A 10 -8.21 -10.67 20.50
N ASP A 11 -8.33 -11.88 21.04
CA ASP A 11 -9.61 -12.52 21.34
C ASP A 11 -10.37 -11.81 22.47
N GLU A 12 -9.68 -11.28 23.48
CA GLU A 12 -10.30 -10.49 24.55
C GLU A 12 -10.89 -9.16 24.07
N THR A 13 -10.48 -8.66 22.90
CA THR A 13 -11.01 -7.41 22.34
C THR A 13 -12.45 -7.53 21.84
N GLY A 14 -12.88 -8.73 21.43
CA GLY A 14 -14.20 -8.94 20.81
C GLY A 14 -14.39 -8.31 19.42
N TYR A 15 -13.36 -7.69 18.83
CA TYR A 15 -13.46 -6.99 17.54
C TYR A 15 -13.08 -7.85 16.32
N PHE A 16 -12.45 -9.00 16.51
CA PHE A 16 -11.91 -9.81 15.41
C PHE A 16 -12.77 -11.03 15.10
N PRO A 17 -12.99 -11.35 13.81
CA PRO A 17 -13.68 -12.58 13.41
C PRO A 17 -12.96 -13.83 13.94
N LYS A 18 -13.74 -14.86 14.27
CA LYS A 18 -13.22 -16.16 14.73
C LYS A 18 -12.17 -16.73 13.78
N THR A 19 -12.43 -16.67 12.48
CA THR A 19 -11.53 -17.18 11.43
C THR A 19 -10.15 -16.52 11.46
N LEU A 20 -10.06 -15.20 11.71
CA LEU A 20 -8.79 -14.51 11.86
C LEU A 20 -8.04 -14.97 13.11
N LEU A 21 -8.76 -15.13 14.24
CA LEU A 21 -8.16 -15.61 15.48
C LEU A 21 -7.64 -17.04 15.34
N GLU A 22 -8.39 -17.91 14.67
CA GLU A 22 -8.01 -19.29 14.35
C GLU A 22 -6.80 -19.33 13.40
N TYR A 23 -6.74 -18.43 12.41
CA TYR A 23 -5.59 -18.31 11.51
C TYR A 23 -4.31 -17.94 12.27
N ILE A 24 -4.39 -16.93 13.15
CA ILE A 24 -3.25 -16.50 13.97
C ILE A 24 -2.79 -17.62 14.92
N LYS A 25 -3.72 -18.43 15.43
CA LYS A 25 -3.42 -19.58 16.29
C LYS A 25 -2.90 -20.80 15.53
N GLY A 26 -2.93 -20.78 14.20
CA GLY A 26 -2.48 -21.89 13.36
C GLY A 26 -3.40 -23.10 13.42
N GLU A 27 -4.71 -22.88 13.53
CA GLU A 27 -5.68 -23.98 13.61
C GLU A 27 -5.57 -24.91 12.38
N PRO A 28 -5.48 -26.24 12.56
CA PRO A 28 -5.26 -27.19 11.47
C PRO A 28 -6.32 -27.13 10.37
N ALA A 29 -7.56 -26.77 10.73
CA ALA A 29 -8.66 -26.63 9.78
C ALA A 29 -8.41 -25.54 8.73
N LEU A 30 -7.57 -24.54 9.03
CA LEU A 30 -7.27 -23.46 8.11
C LEU A 30 -5.99 -23.70 7.29
N ALA A 31 -5.18 -24.71 7.65
CA ALA A 31 -3.91 -24.99 6.98
C ALA A 31 -4.01 -25.16 5.45
N PRO A 32 -5.09 -25.72 4.86
CA PRO A 32 -5.22 -25.81 3.40
C PRO A 32 -5.33 -24.45 2.67
N PHE A 33 -5.64 -23.36 3.37
CA PHE A 33 -5.93 -22.06 2.75
C PHE A 33 -4.72 -21.11 2.70
N TYR A 34 -3.58 -21.48 3.27
CA TYR A 34 -2.37 -20.67 3.23
C TYR A 34 -1.11 -21.54 3.25
N GLU A 35 -0.05 -21.05 2.61
CA GLU A 35 1.21 -21.78 2.50
C GLU A 35 2.11 -21.58 3.73
N TYR A 36 2.06 -20.40 4.35
CA TYR A 36 2.94 -20.02 5.46
C TYR A 36 2.12 -19.47 6.63
N HIS A 37 2.42 -19.93 7.85
CA HIS A 37 1.85 -19.34 9.05
C HIS A 37 2.41 -17.93 9.29
N PRO A 38 1.67 -17.05 9.99
CA PRO A 38 2.12 -15.70 10.34
C PRO A 38 3.15 -15.69 11.49
N ASP A 39 4.17 -16.56 11.41
CA ASP A 39 5.31 -16.65 12.33
C ASP A 39 6.58 -16.20 11.60
N ILE A 40 7.43 -15.43 12.29
CA ILE A 40 8.67 -14.91 11.73
C ILE A 40 9.58 -16.03 11.19
N LYS A 41 9.58 -17.21 11.80
CA LYS A 41 10.43 -18.34 11.42
C LYS A 41 10.01 -18.96 10.08
N GLU A 42 8.73 -18.88 9.74
CA GLU A 42 8.19 -19.43 8.49
C GLU A 42 8.63 -18.61 7.27
N PHE A 43 9.07 -17.36 7.46
CA PHE A 43 9.62 -16.54 6.37
C PHE A 43 10.87 -17.16 5.74
N LYS A 44 11.62 -18.00 6.45
CA LYS A 44 12.73 -18.75 5.84
C LYS A 44 12.25 -19.59 4.66
N LYS A 45 11.12 -20.30 4.80
CA LYS A 45 10.53 -21.10 3.71
C LYS A 45 10.06 -20.21 2.57
N ALA A 46 9.40 -19.10 2.88
CA ALA A 46 8.95 -18.14 1.88
C ALA A 46 10.12 -17.52 1.09
N ILE A 47 11.24 -17.23 1.74
CA ILE A 47 12.48 -16.76 1.12
C ILE A 47 13.02 -17.81 0.16
N GLU A 48 13.16 -19.06 0.63
CA GLU A 48 13.69 -20.18 -0.16
C GLU A 48 12.80 -20.48 -1.39
N GLY A 49 11.47 -20.51 -1.21
CA GLY A 49 10.51 -20.75 -2.29
C GLY A 49 10.51 -19.65 -3.35
N ARG A 50 10.81 -18.39 -2.96
CA ARG A 50 10.79 -17.23 -3.88
C ARG A 50 12.11 -16.97 -4.59
N LYS A 51 13.22 -17.58 -4.17
CA LYS A 51 14.54 -17.37 -4.82
C LYS A 51 14.54 -17.70 -6.31
N ASN A 52 13.78 -18.72 -6.72
CA ASN A 52 13.77 -19.23 -8.09
C ASN A 52 12.53 -18.83 -8.89
N ALA A 53 11.75 -17.83 -8.43
CA ALA A 53 10.46 -17.49 -9.04
C ALA A 53 10.55 -16.82 -10.44
N GLY A 54 11.72 -16.77 -11.08
CA GLY A 54 11.87 -16.28 -12.46
C GLY A 54 11.44 -14.82 -12.68
N MET A 55 11.43 -14.00 -11.63
CA MET A 55 10.88 -12.64 -11.67
C MET A 55 11.83 -11.64 -12.37
N ASN A 56 11.26 -10.73 -13.15
CA ASN A 56 12.01 -9.63 -13.78
C ASN A 56 12.29 -8.48 -12.80
N ARG A 57 13.23 -8.72 -11.88
CA ARG A 57 13.60 -7.78 -10.81
C ARG A 57 14.14 -6.45 -11.34
N GLN A 58 14.93 -6.50 -12.42
CA GLN A 58 15.49 -5.31 -13.04
C GLN A 58 14.40 -4.41 -13.61
N LEU A 59 13.41 -4.99 -14.29
CA LEU A 59 12.27 -4.23 -14.80
C LEU A 59 11.52 -3.48 -13.69
N LEU A 60 11.28 -4.13 -12.54
CA LEU A 60 10.62 -3.49 -11.41
C LEU A 60 11.45 -2.31 -10.88
N ALA A 61 12.76 -2.51 -10.68
CA ALA A 61 13.66 -1.46 -10.21
C ALA A 61 13.69 -0.26 -11.17
N ASP A 62 13.78 -0.52 -12.48
CA ASP A 62 13.79 0.52 -13.51
C ASP A 62 12.48 1.34 -13.51
N VAL A 63 11.33 0.66 -13.52
CA VAL A 63 10.01 1.32 -13.51
C VAL A 63 9.83 2.17 -12.25
N LEU A 64 10.27 1.66 -11.09
CA LEU A 64 10.21 2.41 -9.85
C LEU A 64 11.10 3.66 -9.91
N MET A 65 12.34 3.52 -10.36
CA MET A 65 13.27 4.65 -10.42
C MET A 65 12.79 5.73 -11.39
N GLU A 66 12.23 5.33 -12.55
CA GLU A 66 11.57 6.23 -13.50
C GLU A 66 10.38 6.97 -12.85
N ARG A 67 9.52 6.23 -12.13
CA ARG A 67 8.35 6.81 -11.45
C ARG A 67 8.76 7.82 -10.39
N TYR A 68 9.73 7.50 -9.54
CA TYR A 68 10.23 8.42 -8.52
C TYR A 68 10.88 9.66 -9.12
N LYS A 69 11.66 9.52 -10.20
CA LYS A 69 12.24 10.67 -10.90
C LYS A 69 11.18 11.65 -11.44
N ALA A 70 10.05 11.12 -11.92
CA ALA A 70 8.97 11.93 -12.47
C ALA A 70 8.06 12.54 -11.39
N ASN A 71 7.77 11.80 -10.32
CA ASN A 71 6.70 12.14 -9.38
C ASN A 71 7.16 12.55 -7.99
N ALA A 72 8.40 12.23 -7.59
CA ALA A 72 8.98 12.61 -6.30
C ALA A 72 10.51 12.76 -6.43
N PRO A 73 11.02 13.72 -7.22
CA PRO A 73 12.46 13.87 -7.49
C PRO A 73 13.29 14.12 -6.23
N ASP A 74 12.67 14.73 -5.22
CA ASP A 74 13.27 15.01 -3.91
C ASP A 74 13.04 13.88 -2.89
N THR A 75 12.77 12.65 -3.33
CA THR A 75 12.67 11.46 -2.45
C THR A 75 13.98 11.20 -1.72
N THR A 76 13.91 10.45 -0.63
CA THR A 76 15.03 10.22 0.26
C THR A 76 16.02 9.21 -0.33
N GLU A 77 17.28 9.30 0.08
CA GLU A 77 18.30 8.29 -0.26
C GLU A 77 17.95 6.90 0.27
N ALA A 78 17.15 6.80 1.34
CA ALA A 78 16.68 5.52 1.85
C ALA A 78 15.77 4.80 0.84
N VAL A 79 14.86 5.53 0.19
CA VAL A 79 13.99 4.99 -0.86
C VAL A 79 14.82 4.56 -2.08
N LYS A 80 15.72 5.42 -2.56
CA LYS A 80 16.57 5.11 -3.72
C LYS A 80 17.39 3.83 -3.51
N LYS A 81 18.06 3.70 -2.36
CA LYS A 81 18.81 2.49 -2.00
C LYS A 81 17.92 1.24 -1.92
N ASN A 82 16.69 1.38 -1.41
CA ASN A 82 15.75 0.28 -1.38
C ASN A 82 15.35 -0.14 -2.81
N ILE A 83 15.07 0.80 -3.71
CA ILE A 83 14.78 0.49 -5.12
C ILE A 83 15.98 -0.20 -5.79
N GLU A 84 17.19 0.30 -5.59
CA GLU A 84 18.42 -0.33 -6.11
C GLU A 84 18.56 -1.77 -5.60
N SER A 85 18.25 -2.02 -4.33
CA SER A 85 18.35 -3.36 -3.74
C SER A 85 17.36 -4.36 -4.35
N ILE A 86 16.21 -3.92 -4.88
CA ILE A 86 15.18 -4.81 -5.47
C ILE A 86 15.74 -5.65 -6.63
N ALA A 87 16.71 -5.11 -7.38
CA ALA A 87 17.36 -5.83 -8.47
C ALA A 87 18.17 -7.06 -7.98
N SER A 88 18.58 -7.08 -6.71
CA SER A 88 19.33 -8.20 -6.13
C SER A 88 18.46 -9.45 -5.93
N PRO A 89 18.99 -10.66 -6.20
CA PRO A 89 18.30 -11.92 -5.90
C PRO A 89 18.07 -12.14 -4.39
N ASP A 90 18.87 -11.49 -3.54
CA ASP A 90 18.77 -11.58 -2.07
C ASP A 90 17.83 -10.52 -1.47
N CYS A 91 17.12 -9.76 -2.30
CA CYS A 91 16.12 -8.80 -1.86
C CYS A 91 14.70 -9.37 -1.95
N PHE A 92 13.91 -9.11 -0.92
CA PHE A 92 12.50 -9.45 -0.82
C PHE A 92 11.69 -8.21 -0.44
N THR A 93 10.41 -8.20 -0.81
CA THR A 93 9.50 -7.13 -0.46
C THR A 93 8.52 -7.58 0.61
N VAL A 94 8.22 -6.67 1.54
CA VAL A 94 7.09 -6.80 2.45
C VAL A 94 6.05 -5.81 1.96
N THR A 95 4.92 -6.31 1.47
CA THR A 95 3.97 -5.47 0.74
C THR A 95 2.67 -5.33 1.50
N THR A 96 2.16 -4.11 1.57
CA THR A 96 0.74 -3.83 1.83
C THR A 96 0.19 -3.02 0.66
N GLY A 97 -1.13 -2.95 0.51
CA GLY A 97 -1.77 -2.08 -0.46
C GLY A 97 -3.05 -1.47 0.07
N HIS A 98 -3.48 -0.39 -0.57
CA HIS A 98 -4.79 0.21 -0.34
C HIS A 98 -5.20 1.07 -1.54
N GLN A 99 -6.46 1.52 -1.53
CA GLN A 99 -6.98 2.45 -2.52
C GLN A 99 -6.48 3.86 -2.25
N LEU A 100 -6.73 4.73 -3.22
CA LEU A 100 -6.20 6.10 -3.26
C LEU A 100 -7.12 7.04 -2.47
N CYS A 101 -7.41 6.69 -1.21
CA CYS A 101 -8.31 7.44 -0.35
C CYS A 101 -7.84 8.89 -0.17
N LEU A 102 -8.75 9.85 -0.31
CA LEU A 102 -8.44 11.25 -0.13
C LEU A 102 -7.84 11.51 1.26
N PHE A 103 -6.75 12.28 1.27
CA PHE A 103 -6.08 12.71 2.50
C PHE A 103 -5.72 11.56 3.44
N THR A 104 -5.38 10.39 2.88
CA THR A 104 -5.08 9.12 3.58
C THR A 104 -6.31 8.37 4.13
N GLY A 105 -7.51 8.96 4.05
CA GLY A 105 -8.76 8.33 4.44
C GLY A 105 -8.76 7.81 5.89
N PRO A 106 -9.12 6.54 6.13
CA PRO A 106 -9.16 5.97 7.47
C PRO A 106 -7.76 5.71 8.05
N LEU A 107 -7.61 5.79 9.37
CA LEU A 107 -6.33 5.60 10.06
C LEU A 107 -5.64 4.26 9.77
N PHE A 108 -6.39 3.22 9.41
CA PHE A 108 -5.79 1.94 9.07
C PHE A 108 -4.92 2.01 7.80
N PHE A 109 -5.13 2.98 6.90
CA PHE A 109 -4.22 3.27 5.78
C PHE A 109 -2.79 3.46 6.31
N ILE A 110 -2.64 4.35 7.29
CA ILE A 110 -1.38 4.68 7.96
C ILE A 110 -0.85 3.46 8.73
N TYR A 111 -1.71 2.78 9.48
CA TYR A 111 -1.29 1.62 10.28
C TYR A 111 -0.81 0.44 9.43
N LYS A 112 -1.42 0.20 8.27
CA LYS A 112 -0.95 -0.83 7.33
C LYS A 112 0.48 -0.54 6.88
N ILE A 113 0.77 0.71 6.48
CA ILE A 113 2.10 1.13 6.03
C ILE A 113 3.12 1.01 7.17
N ILE A 114 2.81 1.52 8.36
CA ILE A 114 3.70 1.44 9.53
C ILE A 114 3.97 -0.02 9.90
N THR A 115 2.97 -0.89 9.89
CA THR A 115 3.13 -2.32 10.15
C THR A 115 4.06 -2.96 9.12
N THR A 116 3.91 -2.64 7.84
CA THR A 116 4.79 -3.13 6.78
C THR A 116 6.24 -2.68 6.96
N ILE A 117 6.47 -1.41 7.27
CA ILE A 117 7.81 -0.87 7.57
C ILE A 117 8.44 -1.62 8.75
N ASN A 118 7.69 -1.82 9.83
CA ASN A 118 8.19 -2.50 11.02
C ASN A 118 8.41 -4.01 10.79
N ALA A 119 7.56 -4.65 9.99
CA ALA A 119 7.76 -6.05 9.60
C ALA A 119 9.04 -6.22 8.78
N ALA A 120 9.31 -5.33 7.80
CA ALA A 120 10.56 -5.35 7.05
C ALA A 120 11.80 -5.15 7.94
N LYS A 121 11.73 -4.24 8.92
CA LYS A 121 12.81 -4.03 9.91
C LYS A 121 13.08 -5.30 10.73
N ARG A 122 12.02 -5.92 11.28
CA ARG A 122 12.13 -7.17 12.06
C ARG A 122 12.68 -8.33 11.24
N LEU A 123 12.27 -8.45 9.98
CA LEU A 123 12.80 -9.49 9.10
C LEU A 123 14.29 -9.30 8.80
N ARG A 124 14.75 -8.06 8.65
CA ARG A 124 16.17 -7.76 8.47
C ARG A 124 17.00 -8.10 9.71
N GLU A 125 16.44 -7.93 10.91
CA GLU A 125 17.10 -8.33 12.16
C GLU A 125 17.20 -9.85 12.28
N GLU A 126 16.13 -10.58 11.93
CA GLU A 126 16.10 -12.05 11.99
C GLU A 126 16.94 -12.70 10.87
N TYR A 127 16.97 -12.09 9.68
CA TYR A 127 17.62 -12.64 8.49
C TYR A 127 18.59 -11.63 7.86
N PRO A 128 19.74 -11.36 8.48
CA PRO A 128 20.65 -10.26 8.10
C PRO A 128 21.35 -10.45 6.75
N ASN A 129 21.32 -11.65 6.16
CA ASN A 129 21.87 -11.93 4.84
C ASN A 129 20.97 -11.49 3.69
N TYR A 130 19.74 -11.05 3.98
CA TYR A 130 18.76 -10.63 2.98
C TYR A 130 18.35 -9.17 3.18
N HIS A 131 17.87 -8.56 2.11
CA HIS A 131 17.25 -7.24 2.15
C HIS A 131 15.73 -7.37 2.16
N PHE A 132 15.07 -6.57 3.00
CA PHE A 132 13.61 -6.51 3.08
C PHE A 132 13.15 -5.08 2.84
N VAL A 133 12.51 -4.85 1.70
CA VAL A 133 12.02 -3.53 1.30
C VAL A 133 10.53 -3.43 1.64
N PRO A 134 10.12 -2.46 2.48
CA PRO A 134 8.71 -2.19 2.70
C PRO A 134 8.10 -1.54 1.45
N VAL A 135 6.99 -2.12 0.97
CA VAL A 135 6.31 -1.68 -0.25
C VAL A 135 4.86 -1.31 0.05
N TYR A 136 4.45 -0.15 -0.48
CA TYR A 136 3.05 0.25 -0.57
C TYR A 136 2.56 0.11 -2.02
N TRP A 137 1.59 -0.77 -2.22
CA TRP A 137 0.92 -1.02 -3.50
C TRP A 137 -0.31 -0.12 -3.64
N MET A 138 -0.31 0.71 -4.67
CA MET A 138 -1.44 1.58 -4.99
C MET A 138 -2.49 0.80 -5.78
N ALA A 139 -3.72 0.70 -5.27
CA ALA A 139 -4.87 0.20 -6.03
C ALA A 139 -5.44 1.30 -6.96
N SER A 140 -4.57 1.86 -7.80
CA SER A 140 -4.89 2.96 -8.73
C SER A 140 -5.82 2.55 -9.86
N GLU A 141 -5.89 1.25 -10.14
CA GLU A 141 -6.69 0.64 -11.20
C GLU A 141 -8.13 0.30 -10.78
N ASP A 142 -8.45 0.50 -9.51
CA ASP A 142 -9.82 0.32 -8.99
C ASP A 142 -10.77 1.35 -9.63
N HIS A 143 -12.05 1.04 -9.63
CA HIS A 143 -13.12 1.86 -10.18
C HIS A 143 -14.11 2.33 -9.09
N ASP A 144 -13.94 1.90 -7.84
CA ASP A 144 -14.79 2.34 -6.72
C ASP A 144 -14.40 3.74 -6.24
N PHE A 145 -14.91 4.75 -6.95
CA PHE A 145 -14.74 6.14 -6.55
C PHE A 145 -15.45 6.46 -5.22
N ALA A 146 -16.58 5.81 -4.92
CA ALA A 146 -17.37 6.10 -3.73
C ALA A 146 -16.62 5.75 -2.44
N GLU A 147 -15.76 4.73 -2.48
CA GLU A 147 -14.91 4.36 -1.35
C GLU A 147 -13.82 5.40 -1.06
N ILE A 148 -13.27 6.05 -2.10
CA ILE A 148 -12.10 6.94 -1.95
C ILE A 148 -12.44 8.44 -1.89
N ASN A 149 -13.65 8.85 -2.28
CA ASN A 149 -13.98 10.26 -2.54
C ASN A 149 -14.15 11.12 -1.28
N HIS A 150 -13.90 10.60 -0.08
CA HIS A 150 -14.18 11.34 1.15
C HIS A 150 -13.19 11.06 2.28
N ALA A 151 -13.16 11.98 3.23
CA ALA A 151 -12.44 11.85 4.50
C ALA A 151 -13.27 12.45 5.64
N TYR A 152 -13.04 11.97 6.87
CA TYR A 152 -13.68 12.51 8.07
C TYR A 152 -12.67 13.26 8.92
N LEU A 153 -12.93 14.55 9.18
CA LEU A 153 -12.07 15.38 10.01
C LEU A 153 -12.92 16.19 10.98
N PHE A 154 -12.62 16.09 12.29
CA PHE A 154 -13.35 16.77 13.37
C PHE A 154 -14.89 16.57 13.31
N GLY A 155 -15.33 15.36 12.96
CA GLY A 155 -16.75 15.01 12.83
C GLY A 155 -17.42 15.52 11.55
N ARG A 156 -16.67 16.13 10.62
CA ARG A 156 -17.17 16.59 9.32
C ARG A 156 -16.72 15.64 8.21
N LYS A 157 -17.63 15.33 7.28
CA LYS A 157 -17.31 14.64 6.03
C LYS A 157 -16.87 15.67 5.00
N LEU A 158 -15.65 15.52 4.49
CA LEU A 158 -15.13 16.21 3.32
C LEU A 158 -15.34 15.27 2.13
N GLU A 159 -16.08 15.68 1.11
CA GLU A 159 -16.47 14.81 -0.01
C GLU A 159 -16.20 15.47 -1.36
N TRP A 160 -15.56 14.72 -2.26
CA TRP A 160 -15.21 15.14 -3.60
C TRP A 160 -16.31 14.78 -4.59
N ALA A 161 -17.27 15.69 -4.76
CA ALA A 161 -18.44 15.44 -5.61
C ALA A 161 -18.17 15.54 -7.12
N SER A 162 -17.14 16.28 -7.55
CA SER A 162 -16.98 16.68 -8.97
C SER A 162 -16.32 15.63 -9.88
N ALA A 163 -15.69 14.60 -9.31
CA ALA A 163 -14.89 13.62 -10.05
C ALA A 163 -15.66 12.38 -10.53
N GLU A 164 -16.91 12.19 -10.11
CA GLU A 164 -17.70 11.01 -10.50
C GLU A 164 -17.90 10.88 -12.02
N LYS A 165 -17.77 11.99 -12.76
CA LYS A 165 -18.03 12.06 -14.20
C LYS A 165 -16.88 11.58 -15.10
N THR A 166 -15.69 11.32 -14.57
CA THR A 166 -14.54 10.93 -15.42
C THR A 166 -14.60 9.48 -15.90
N GLY A 167 -15.19 8.57 -15.12
CA GLY A 167 -15.20 7.13 -15.41
C GLY A 167 -13.80 6.49 -15.44
N GLY A 168 -13.74 5.16 -15.43
CA GLY A 168 -12.48 4.41 -15.49
C GLY A 168 -11.70 4.38 -14.16
N PRO A 169 -10.40 4.03 -14.22
CA PRO A 169 -9.55 3.88 -13.03
C PRO A 169 -9.45 5.15 -12.17
N VAL A 170 -9.62 5.00 -10.86
CA VAL A 170 -9.57 6.11 -9.90
C VAL A 170 -8.22 6.85 -9.92
N GLY A 171 -7.13 6.15 -10.23
CA GLY A 171 -5.80 6.74 -10.32
C GLY A 171 -5.67 7.81 -11.40
N ASN A 172 -6.48 7.76 -12.46
CA ASN A 172 -6.43 8.69 -13.59
C ASN A 172 -7.29 9.94 -13.38
N ILE A 173 -8.05 10.03 -12.28
CA ILE A 173 -8.94 11.16 -12.02
C ILE A 173 -8.11 12.45 -11.88
N PRO A 174 -8.43 13.53 -12.63
CA PRO A 174 -7.73 14.80 -12.53
C PRO A 174 -7.93 15.49 -11.18
N VAL A 175 -6.83 15.79 -10.48
CA VAL A 175 -6.88 16.43 -9.15
C VAL A 175 -7.19 17.93 -9.21
N SER A 176 -7.17 18.53 -10.40
CA SER A 176 -7.56 19.94 -10.59
C SER A 176 -8.99 20.23 -10.11
N SER A 177 -9.86 19.22 -10.09
CA SER A 177 -11.23 19.35 -9.57
C SER A 177 -11.33 19.27 -8.03
N LEU A 178 -10.24 18.98 -7.29
CA LEU A 178 -10.21 18.97 -5.83
C LEU A 178 -10.13 20.36 -5.20
N LYS A 179 -9.90 21.41 -5.99
CA LYS A 179 -9.59 22.75 -5.47
C LYS A 179 -10.57 23.24 -4.38
N SER A 180 -11.88 23.13 -4.62
CA SER A 180 -12.89 23.53 -3.63
C SER A 180 -12.79 22.72 -2.33
N LEU A 181 -12.53 21.42 -2.44
CA LEU A 181 -12.40 20.54 -1.27
C LEU A 181 -11.13 20.83 -0.47
N LEU A 182 -10.03 21.21 -1.15
CA LEU A 182 -8.81 21.66 -0.50
C LEU A 182 -9.04 22.95 0.31
N ASP A 183 -9.81 23.90 -0.23
CA ASP A 183 -10.18 25.12 0.49
C ASP A 183 -10.97 24.80 1.77
N GLU A 184 -11.93 23.86 1.69
CA GLU A 184 -12.69 23.38 2.86
C GLU A 184 -11.80 22.68 3.90
N LEU A 185 -10.92 21.80 3.46
CA LEU A 185 -9.95 21.11 4.31
C LEU A 185 -9.07 22.12 5.05
N PHE A 186 -8.49 23.08 4.33
CA PHE A 186 -7.56 24.07 4.88
C PHE A 186 -8.23 25.07 5.83
N ALA A 187 -9.54 25.29 5.70
CA ALA A 187 -10.32 26.08 6.65
C ALA A 187 -10.46 25.38 8.02
N ILE A 188 -10.46 24.04 8.05
CA ILE A 188 -10.69 23.27 9.29
C ILE A 188 -9.43 22.69 9.93
N MET A 189 -8.30 22.60 9.21
CA MET A 189 -7.03 22.05 9.74
C MET A 189 -6.37 22.86 10.88
N GLY A 190 -6.79 24.11 11.10
CA GLY A 190 -6.17 25.00 12.08
C GLY A 190 -4.80 25.55 11.63
N SER A 191 -4.04 26.08 12.59
CA SER A 191 -2.83 26.88 12.37
C SER A 191 -1.60 26.43 13.17
N SER A 192 -1.62 25.22 13.75
CA SER A 192 -0.43 24.68 14.44
C SER A 192 0.75 24.49 13.47
N PRO A 193 2.00 24.36 13.97
CA PRO A 193 3.14 24.04 13.13
C PRO A 193 2.93 22.77 12.30
N ALA A 194 2.40 21.70 12.93
CA ALA A 194 2.08 20.45 12.25
C ALA A 194 0.98 20.61 11.18
N ALA A 195 -0.04 21.44 11.45
CA ALA A 195 -1.08 21.73 10.46
C ALA A 195 -0.50 22.51 9.26
N THR A 196 0.43 23.43 9.49
CA THR A 196 1.13 24.17 8.44
C THR A 196 1.98 23.25 7.58
N GLU A 197 2.74 22.35 8.19
CA GLU A 197 3.54 21.35 7.49
C GLU A 197 2.67 20.42 6.63
N LEU A 198 1.61 19.86 7.22
CA LEU A 198 0.71 18.97 6.50
C LEU A 198 -0.02 19.70 5.36
N ARG A 199 -0.41 20.96 5.57
CA ARG A 199 -0.99 21.81 4.51
C ARG A 199 -0.02 21.98 3.34
N ASN A 200 1.26 22.19 3.61
CA ASN A 200 2.28 22.30 2.57
C ASN A 200 2.41 20.99 1.78
N ILE A 201 2.50 19.84 2.47
CA ILE A 201 2.58 18.52 1.82
C ILE A 201 1.36 18.27 0.93
N ILE A 202 0.15 18.50 1.45
CA ILE A 202 -1.11 18.31 0.70
C ILE A 202 -1.17 19.27 -0.49
N THR A 203 -0.75 20.53 -0.32
CA THR A 203 -0.72 21.49 -1.42
C THR A 203 0.22 21.02 -2.53
N GLN A 204 1.43 20.58 -2.19
CA GLN A 204 2.35 20.03 -3.18
C GLN A 204 1.77 18.80 -3.88
N ALA A 205 1.18 17.87 -3.12
CA ALA A 205 0.58 16.65 -3.66
C ALA A 205 -0.57 16.92 -4.64
N TYR A 206 -1.52 17.78 -4.29
CA TYR A 206 -2.76 17.90 -5.05
C TYR A 206 -2.80 19.11 -6.00
N CYS A 207 -1.87 20.07 -5.89
CA CYS A 207 -1.80 21.21 -6.80
C CYS A 207 -0.71 21.11 -7.87
N ASN A 208 0.34 20.28 -7.66
CA ASN A 208 1.48 20.18 -8.59
C ASN A 208 1.54 18.86 -9.36
N HIS A 209 0.46 18.07 -9.30
CA HIS A 209 0.33 16.81 -10.01
C HIS A 209 -0.97 16.80 -10.83
N ALA A 210 -1.02 15.98 -11.89
CA ALA A 210 -2.16 15.99 -12.80
C ALA A 210 -3.27 15.03 -12.34
N THR A 211 -2.89 13.87 -11.82
CA THR A 211 -3.84 12.78 -11.51
C THR A 211 -3.77 12.34 -10.05
N LEU A 212 -4.82 11.64 -9.59
CA LEU A 212 -4.91 11.15 -8.22
C LEU A 212 -3.78 10.18 -7.86
N SER A 213 -3.37 9.32 -8.79
CA SER A 213 -2.23 8.42 -8.57
C SER A 213 -0.96 9.21 -8.28
N GLU A 214 -0.67 10.25 -9.07
CA GLU A 214 0.52 11.07 -8.87
C GLU A 214 0.49 11.83 -7.54
N ALA A 215 -0.67 12.39 -7.19
CA ALA A 215 -0.86 13.13 -5.95
C ALA A 215 -0.70 12.21 -4.71
N VAL A 216 -1.35 11.04 -4.71
CA VAL A 216 -1.25 10.08 -3.61
C VAL A 216 0.16 9.50 -3.52
N PHE A 217 0.82 9.24 -4.66
CA PHE A 217 2.22 8.82 -4.68
C PHE A 217 3.12 9.83 -3.96
N TYR A 218 3.03 11.12 -4.32
CA TYR A 218 3.82 12.17 -3.67
C TYR A 218 3.48 12.30 -2.18
N LEU A 219 2.19 12.28 -1.82
CA LEU A 219 1.74 12.37 -0.44
C LEU A 219 2.33 11.24 0.42
N VAL A 220 2.24 9.99 -0.05
CA VAL A 220 2.75 8.83 0.69
C VAL A 220 4.28 8.86 0.79
N ASP A 221 4.98 9.30 -0.26
CA ASP A 221 6.44 9.47 -0.22
C ASP A 221 6.86 10.53 0.80
N ARG A 222 6.17 11.67 0.88
CA ARG A 222 6.46 12.70 1.89
C ARG A 222 6.20 12.21 3.31
N LEU A 223 5.18 11.39 3.52
CA LEU A 223 4.84 10.88 4.85
C LEU A 223 5.76 9.73 5.30
N PHE A 224 6.26 8.90 4.38
CA PHE A 224 6.91 7.64 4.75
C PHE A 224 8.26 7.37 4.06
N GLY A 225 8.68 8.21 3.13
CA GLY A 225 9.94 8.04 2.39
C GLY A 225 11.16 8.08 3.29
N GLU A 226 11.13 8.80 4.42
CA GLU A 226 12.23 8.77 5.41
C GLU A 226 12.47 7.37 6.00
N TYR A 227 11.43 6.52 6.01
CA TYR A 227 11.51 5.13 6.47
C TYR A 227 11.86 4.14 5.35
N GLY A 228 12.16 4.63 4.15
CA GLY A 228 12.49 3.81 2.98
C GLY A 228 11.30 3.10 2.35
N LEU A 229 10.07 3.56 2.56
CA LEU A 229 8.89 2.98 1.90
C LEU A 229 8.98 3.16 0.38
N VAL A 230 8.90 2.06 -0.36
CA VAL A 230 8.83 2.07 -1.83
C VAL A 230 7.38 1.97 -2.27
N ILE A 231 6.95 2.87 -3.15
CA ILE A 231 5.57 2.93 -3.65
C ILE A 231 5.52 2.34 -5.06
N VAL A 232 4.61 1.38 -5.26
CA VAL A 232 4.38 0.74 -6.55
C VAL A 232 2.99 1.14 -7.07
N ASP A 233 2.97 1.75 -8.25
CA ASP A 233 1.74 1.92 -9.05
C ASP A 233 1.72 0.83 -10.14
N ALA A 234 0.83 -0.14 -9.97
CA ALA A 234 0.76 -1.32 -10.83
C ALA A 234 0.15 -1.05 -12.21
N ALA A 235 -0.44 0.13 -12.42
CA ALA A 235 -1.00 0.54 -13.71
C ALA A 235 0.09 0.72 -14.80
N ASN A 236 1.38 0.66 -14.45
CA ASN A 236 2.46 0.79 -15.41
C ASN A 236 2.40 -0.30 -16.51
N THR A 237 2.34 0.13 -17.77
CA THR A 237 2.21 -0.77 -18.92
C THR A 237 3.34 -1.80 -19.03
N ARG A 238 4.57 -1.49 -18.62
CA ARG A 238 5.68 -2.45 -18.67
C ARG A 238 5.50 -3.54 -17.61
N LEU A 239 5.04 -3.18 -16.41
CA LEU A 239 4.69 -4.17 -15.37
C LEU A 239 3.50 -5.04 -15.80
N LYS A 240 2.49 -4.44 -16.42
CA LYS A 240 1.31 -5.18 -16.93
C LYS A 240 1.66 -6.22 -17.99
N ARG A 241 2.71 -5.99 -18.79
CA ARG A 241 3.16 -6.99 -19.77
C ARG A 241 3.63 -8.29 -19.12
N GLU A 242 4.23 -8.24 -17.94
CA GLU A 242 4.64 -9.45 -17.20
C GLU A 242 3.42 -10.29 -16.76
N PHE A 243 2.24 -9.67 -16.64
CA PHE A 243 1.01 -10.35 -16.23
C PHE A 243 0.22 -10.94 -17.42
N LEU A 244 0.65 -10.70 -18.66
CA LEU A 244 -0.05 -11.20 -19.87
C LEU A 244 -0.29 -12.71 -19.87
N PRO A 245 0.69 -13.58 -19.55
CA PRO A 245 0.46 -15.02 -19.58
C PRO A 245 -0.66 -15.46 -18.64
N VAL A 246 -0.78 -14.81 -17.47
CA VAL A 246 -1.82 -15.11 -16.48
C VAL A 246 -3.19 -14.65 -16.97
N ILE A 247 -3.29 -13.45 -17.56
CA ILE A 247 -4.56 -12.97 -18.13
C ILE A 247 -5.01 -13.87 -19.29
N CYS A 248 -4.11 -14.25 -20.19
CA CYS A 248 -4.45 -15.14 -21.31
C CYS A 248 -4.96 -16.48 -20.80
N ASP A 249 -4.25 -17.09 -19.84
CA ASP A 249 -4.68 -18.35 -19.23
C ASP A 249 -6.05 -18.22 -18.54
N GLU A 250 -6.30 -17.14 -17.79
CA GLU A 250 -7.60 -16.92 -17.15
C GLU A 250 -8.74 -16.77 -18.18
N LEU A 251 -8.52 -16.06 -19.28
CA LEU A 251 -9.54 -15.89 -20.32
C LEU A 251 -9.86 -17.18 -21.07
N GLU A 252 -8.84 -18.01 -21.31
CA GLU A 252 -8.99 -19.28 -22.02
C GLU A 252 -9.54 -20.39 -21.12
N ASN A 253 -9.05 -20.47 -19.88
CA ASN A 253 -9.28 -21.61 -19.00
C ASN A 253 -10.17 -21.32 -17.79
N GLN A 254 -10.41 -20.05 -17.45
CA GLN A 254 -11.26 -19.61 -16.32
C GLN A 254 -10.89 -20.32 -15.01
N ASN A 255 -9.59 -20.45 -14.75
CA ASN A 255 -9.06 -21.21 -13.64
C ASN A 255 -9.50 -20.64 -12.29
N SER A 256 -9.60 -19.30 -12.18
CA SER A 256 -10.03 -18.63 -10.95
C SER A 256 -11.43 -19.04 -10.52
N CYS A 257 -12.40 -19.05 -11.45
CA CYS A 257 -13.78 -19.44 -11.15
C CYS A 257 -13.85 -20.87 -10.59
N LYS A 258 -13.19 -21.82 -11.27
CA LYS A 258 -13.16 -23.23 -10.86
C LYS A 258 -12.58 -23.42 -9.45
N LEU A 259 -11.48 -22.73 -9.13
CA LEU A 259 -10.84 -22.82 -7.82
C LEU A 259 -11.69 -22.19 -6.72
N VAL A 260 -12.38 -21.09 -7.01
CA VAL A 260 -13.29 -20.43 -6.06
C VAL A 260 -14.52 -21.31 -5.78
N GLU A 261 -15.11 -21.91 -6.81
CA GLU A 261 -16.24 -22.84 -6.66
C GLU A 261 -15.89 -24.05 -5.80
N GLN A 262 -14.67 -24.59 -5.95
CA GLN A 262 -14.18 -25.72 -5.14
C GLN A 262 -13.95 -25.37 -3.65
N THR A 263 -13.74 -24.10 -3.32
CA THR A 263 -13.38 -23.66 -1.97
C THR A 263 -14.52 -22.97 -1.21
N ASN A 264 -15.61 -22.62 -1.90
CA ASN A 264 -16.82 -22.02 -1.31
C ASN A 264 -17.88 -23.05 -0.85
N THR A 265 -17.64 -24.36 -1.02
CA THR A 265 -18.49 -25.47 -0.56
C THR A 265 -18.02 -26.03 0.77
#